data_AF-A0A976DLF0-F1
#
_entry.id   AF-A0A976DLF0-F1
#
_cell.length_a   1.000
_cell.length_b   1.000
_cell.length_c   1.000
_cell.angle_alpha   90.00
_cell.angle_beta   90.00
_cell.angle_gamma   90.00
#
_symmetry.space_group_name_H-M   'P 1'
#
loop_
_entity.id
_entity.type
_entity.pdbx_description
1 polymer ?
#
loop_
_entity_poly.entity_id
_entity_poly.type
_entity_poly.pdbx_seq_one_letter_code
_entity_poly.pdbx_strand_id
1 'polypeptide(L)' 'MALLHLHRIDPEANMARFYCIDVAATLFGDVSVLRTWGRIGT' A
#
# COMPACT_ATOMS: atom_id res chain seq x y z
N MET A 1 -8.62 -5.68 -5.50
CA MET A 1 -8.27 -4.40 -6.15
C MET A 1 -8.12 -3.41 -5.01
N ALA A 2 -6.94 -2.84 -4.80
CA ALA A 2 -6.72 -1.98 -3.63
C ALA A 2 -7.58 -0.72 -3.72
N LEU A 3 -8.16 -0.29 -2.59
CA LEU A 3 -8.96 0.94 -2.50
C LEU A 3 -8.14 2.19 -2.81
N LEU A 4 -6.86 2.19 -2.44
CA LEU A 4 -5.94 3.28 -2.72
C LEU A 4 -4.55 2.75 -3.03
N HIS A 5 -3.91 3.35 -4.03
CA HIS A 5 -2.52 3.09 -4.40
C HIS A 5 -1.78 4.42 -4.52
N LEU A 6 -0.87 4.66 -3.58
CA LEU A 6 -0.04 5.87 -3.52
C LEU A 6 1.37 5.55 -4.01
N HIS A 7 1.93 6.44 -4.83
CA HIS A 7 3.33 6.39 -5.25
C HIS A 7 4.10 7.59 -4.70
N ARG A 8 5.32 7.33 -4.25
CA ARG A 8 6.30 8.38 -3.95
C ARG A 8 7.56 8.10 -4.75
N ILE A 9 7.83 8.96 -5.72
CA ILE A 9 9.01 8.89 -6.59
C ILE A 9 9.79 10.18 -6.41
N ASP A 10 11.05 10.04 -6.02
CA ASP A 10 12.01 11.13 -5.84
C ASP A 10 13.38 10.63 -6.34
N PRO A 11 13.78 11.04 -7.56
CA PRO A 11 15.03 10.59 -8.18
C PRO A 11 16.29 11.07 -7.45
N GLU A 12 16.27 12.30 -6.90
CA GLU A 12 17.43 12.88 -6.21
C GLU A 12 17.77 12.09 -4.93
N ALA A 13 16.75 11.48 -4.31
CA ALA A 13 16.89 10.62 -3.15
C ALA A 13 16.97 9.10 -3.47
N ASN A 14 17.10 8.70 -4.75
CA ASN A 14 17.04 7.28 -5.19
C ASN A 14 15.81 6.53 -4.61
N MET A 15 14.66 7.21 -4.58
CA MET A 15 13.46 6.72 -3.93
C MET A 15 12.36 6.46 -4.94
N ALA A 16 11.89 5.22 -4.98
CA ALA A 16 10.69 4.82 -5.70
C ALA A 16 9.91 3.86 -4.81
N ARG A 17 8.87 4.33 -4.13
CA ARG A 17 8.09 3.54 -3.16
C ARG A 17 6.61 3.58 -3.49
N PHE A 18 5.92 2.50 -3.15
CA PHE A 18 4.47 2.43 -3.19
C PHE A 18 3.87 2.17 -1.81
N TYR A 19 2.61 2.57 -1.65
CA TYR A 19 1.79 2.28 -0.49
C TYR A 19 0.36 1.99 -0.93
N CYS A 20 -0.10 0.78 -0.68
CA CYS A 20 -1.46 0.33 -0.98
C CYS A 20 -2.26 0.21 0.32
N ILE A 21 -3.52 0.65 0.24
CA ILE A 21 -4.49 0.52 1.32
C ILE A 21 -5.72 -0.19 0.78
N ASP A 22 -6.20 -1.16 1.55
CA ASP A 22 -7.45 -1.88 1.30
C ASP A 22 -8.20 -2.10 2.62
N VAL A 23 -9.48 -2.45 2.53
CA VAL A 23 -10.33 -2.75 3.68
C VAL A 23 -10.94 -4.13 3.49
N ALA A 24 -10.80 -4.98 4.49
CA ALA A 24 -11.31 -6.35 4.45
C ALA A 24 -12.04 -6.71 5.75
N ALA A 25 -13.04 -7.56 5.63
CA ALA A 25 -13.67 -8.17 6.80
C ALA A 25 -12.69 -9.13 7.49
N THR A 26 -12.79 -9.23 8.81
CA THR A 26 -12.07 -10.24 9.60
C THR A 26 -12.91 -11.51 9.74
N LEU A 27 -12.29 -12.59 10.21
CA LEU A 27 -12.99 -13.85 10.50
C LEU A 27 -14.07 -13.71 11.58
N PHE A 28 -14.06 -12.63 12.35
CA PHE A 28 -14.98 -12.40 13.47
C PHE A 28 -16.04 -11.33 13.15
N GLY A 29 -16.13 -10.88 11.90
CA GLY A 29 -17.13 -9.89 11.47
C GLY A 29 -16.73 -8.43 11.69
N ASP A 30 -15.50 -8.17 12.15
CA ASP A 30 -14.94 -6.83 12.24
C ASP A 30 -14.36 -6.37 10.90
N VAL A 31 -13.89 -5.12 10.86
CA VAL A 31 -13.24 -4.52 9.70
C VAL A 31 -11.75 -4.30 10.00
N SER A 32 -10.89 -4.72 9.07
CA SER A 32 -9.44 -4.52 9.11
C SER A 32 -8.95 -3.68 7.93
N VAL A 33 -7.93 -2.86 8.20
CA VAL A 33 -7.19 -2.14 7.15
C VAL A 33 -5.98 -2.95 6.74
N LEU A 34 -5.92 -3.33 5.48
CA LEU A 34 -4.78 -4.00 4.89
C LEU A 34 -3.84 -2.95 4.29
N ARG A 35 -2.54 -3.10 4.57
CA ARG A 35 -1.51 -2.17 4.11
C ARG A 35 -0.39 -2.96 3.47
N THR A 36 -0.02 -2.59 2.25
CA THR A 36 1.11 -3.18 1.54
C THR A 36 2.01 -2.06 1.07
N TRP A 37 3.31 -2.18 1.29
CA TRP A 37 4.28 -1.14 0.92
C TRP A 37 5.55 -1.80 0.44
N GLY A 38 6.31 -1.08 -0.37
CA GLY A 38 7.55 -1.61 -0.93
C GLY A 38 8.25 -0.62 -1.84
N ARG A 39 9.34 -1.08 -2.44
CA ARG A 39 10.04 -0.37 -3.51
C ARG A 39 9.39 -0.75 -4.84
N ILE A 40 9.23 0.24 -5.72
CA ILE A 40 8.70 -0.01 -7.07
C ILE A 40 9.81 -0.69 -7.89
N GLY A 41 9.49 -1.83 -8.50
CA GLY A 41 10.42 -2.57 -9.37
C GLY A 41 11.37 -3.54 -8.65
N THR A 42 11.12 -3.88 -7.38
CA THR A 42 11.78 -5.00 -6.67
C THR A 42 10.85 -6.20 -6.61
#